data_AF-A0A5P1F497-F1
#
_entry.id   AF-A0A5P1F497-F1
#
_cell.length_a   1.000
_cell.length_b   1.000
_cell.length_c   1.000
_cell.angle_alpha   90.00
_cell.angle_beta   90.00
_cell.angle_gamma   90.00
#
_symmetry.space_group_name_H-M   'P 1'
#
loop_
_entity.id
_entity.type
_entity.pdbx_description
1 polymer ?
#
loop_
_entity_poly.entity_id
_entity_poly.type
_entity_poly.pdbx_seq_one_letter_code
_entity_poly.pdbx_strand_id
1 'polypeptide(L)'
;MEETREDLKSILPYLPLIHRSLSLFWPPKALESLKALALGPDLSRVDSGEVLFDAILDLRESVGLAGDPLAWRAAEGYALFFDELISRMNSRVWFGEVIPALANLLLRLPSLLEAHYHDSDGNVGEGKSGLRIMYQQEPGIVFLNQELIAALLACAFFCLFPASTRGENYLPTINFDYLFASLHPNFKQNQEQKIKCLTHYFERISLSMPTGFVSFERKVIPFEQSSFSISYPEAVLWRKSTVPLCPFKAFSSGLIEDQKYDALEVDFANEYLGGGALHRGCVQNPPTAMKSKSVRLLVALSIPWMV
;
A
#
# COMPACT_ATOMS: atom_id res chain seq x y z
N MET A 1 29.71 0.73 -16.51
CA MET A 1 29.00 0.92 -15.22
C MET A 1 27.55 1.20 -15.57
N GLU A 2 26.85 0.14 -15.93
CA GLU A 2 25.58 0.19 -16.67
C GLU A 2 24.67 -0.94 -16.16
N GLU A 3 24.53 -1.01 -14.84
CA GLU A 3 23.56 -1.88 -14.19
C GLU A 3 22.51 -0.97 -13.55
N THR A 4 21.45 -0.68 -14.31
CA THR A 4 20.17 -0.37 -13.70
C THR A 4 19.89 -1.52 -12.70
N ARG A 5 19.84 -1.21 -11.40
CA ARG A 5 19.66 -2.17 -10.32
C ARG A 5 18.50 -3.12 -10.60
N GLU A 6 18.71 -4.42 -10.45
CA GLU A 6 17.68 -5.44 -10.70
C GLU A 6 16.42 -5.21 -9.82
N ASP A 7 16.62 -4.74 -8.59
CA ASP A 7 15.54 -4.39 -7.66
C ASP A 7 14.65 -3.29 -8.24
N LEU A 8 15.24 -2.16 -8.63
CA LEU A 8 14.51 -1.06 -9.28
C LEU A 8 13.88 -1.51 -10.60
N LYS A 9 14.61 -2.24 -11.45
CA LYS A 9 14.10 -2.78 -12.72
C LYS A 9 12.83 -3.61 -12.52
N SER A 10 12.74 -4.39 -11.45
CA SER A 10 11.58 -5.23 -11.18
C SER A 10 10.30 -4.43 -10.91
N ILE A 11 10.41 -3.22 -10.37
CA ILE A 11 9.26 -2.40 -10.00
C ILE A 11 8.97 -1.24 -10.98
N LEU A 12 9.97 -0.80 -11.76
CA LEU A 12 9.83 0.28 -12.73
C LEU A 12 8.59 0.17 -13.64
N PRO A 13 8.24 -1.01 -14.21
CA PRO A 13 7.05 -1.15 -15.06
C PRO A 13 5.73 -0.85 -14.34
N TYR A 14 5.75 -0.82 -13.01
CA TYR A 14 4.58 -0.59 -12.17
C TYR A 14 4.58 0.80 -11.54
N LEU A 15 5.58 1.64 -11.76
CA LEU A 15 5.61 3.00 -11.20
C LEU A 15 5.05 4.02 -12.21
N PRO A 16 4.37 5.09 -11.75
CA PRO A 16 3.85 6.15 -12.62
C PRO A 16 4.92 7.14 -13.10
N LEU A 17 6.18 6.72 -13.13
CA LEU A 17 7.34 7.58 -13.37
C LEU A 17 8.07 7.17 -14.64
N ILE A 18 8.65 8.18 -15.30
CA ILE A 18 9.58 8.00 -16.41
C ILE A 18 10.98 7.82 -15.82
N HIS A 19 11.66 6.76 -16.21
CA HIS A 19 13.07 6.56 -15.89
C HIS A 19 13.95 7.00 -17.08
N ARG A 20 14.83 7.99 -16.86
CA ARG A 20 15.79 8.49 -17.85
C ARG A 20 17.14 8.74 -17.19
N SER A 21 18.21 8.18 -17.76
CA SER A 21 19.59 8.45 -17.34
C SER A 21 19.83 8.32 -15.83
N LEU A 22 19.28 7.28 -15.20
CA LEU A 22 19.38 6.98 -13.75
C LEU A 22 18.56 7.89 -12.83
N SER A 23 17.71 8.76 -13.38
CA SER A 23 16.78 9.58 -12.61
C SER A 23 15.32 9.27 -12.94
N LEU A 24 14.46 9.51 -11.96
CA LEU A 24 13.03 9.31 -12.03
C LEU A 24 12.31 10.66 -12.16
N PHE A 25 11.29 10.73 -13.01
CA PHE A 25 10.53 11.96 -13.23
C PHE A 25 9.06 11.68 -13.47
N TRP A 26 8.20 12.58 -13.02
CA TRP A 26 6.83 12.63 -13.48
C TRP A 26 6.77 13.05 -14.96
N PRO A 27 5.87 12.46 -15.77
CA PRO A 27 5.54 13.02 -17.08
C PRO A 27 5.16 14.51 -16.97
N PRO A 28 5.56 15.37 -17.92
CA PRO A 28 5.38 16.82 -17.78
C PRO A 28 3.94 17.26 -17.48
N LYS A 29 2.94 16.65 -18.15
CA LYS A 29 1.53 16.95 -17.88
C LYS A 29 1.11 16.54 -16.46
N ALA A 30 1.51 15.35 -16.02
CA ALA A 30 1.23 14.87 -14.67
C ALA A 30 1.89 15.76 -13.61
N LEU A 31 3.13 16.22 -13.87
CA LEU A 31 3.85 17.13 -13.00
C LEU A 31 3.10 18.45 -12.79
N GLU A 32 2.59 19.06 -13.87
CA GLU A 32 1.82 20.30 -13.77
C GLU A 32 0.48 20.11 -13.04
N SER A 33 -0.22 19.00 -13.30
CA SER A 33 -1.44 18.66 -12.56
C SER A 33 -1.17 18.45 -11.06
N LEU A 34 -0.08 17.75 -10.70
CA LEU A 34 0.33 17.57 -9.30
C LEU A 34 0.71 18.89 -8.63
N LYS A 35 1.39 19.80 -9.34
CA LYS A 35 1.67 21.15 -8.83
C LYS A 35 0.40 21.95 -8.59
N ALA A 36 -0.57 21.88 -9.50
CA ALA A 36 -1.84 22.54 -9.33
C ALA A 36 -2.59 22.01 -8.10
N LEU A 37 -2.65 20.68 -7.92
CA LEU A 37 -3.24 20.04 -6.74
C LEU A 37 -2.52 20.46 -5.44
N ALA A 38 -1.19 20.49 -5.47
CA ALA A 38 -0.35 20.88 -4.33
C ALA A 38 -0.54 22.34 -3.89
N LEU A 39 -1.02 23.20 -4.79
CA LEU A 39 -1.33 24.62 -4.51
C LEU A 39 -2.77 24.83 -4.03
N GLY A 40 -3.59 23.78 -3.97
CA GLY A 40 -4.93 23.84 -3.40
C GLY A 40 -6.07 23.94 -4.42
N PRO A 41 -7.32 23.96 -3.93
CA PRO A 41 -8.53 23.98 -4.75
C PRO A 41 -8.69 25.27 -5.56
N ASP A 42 -8.15 26.41 -5.10
CA ASP A 42 -8.24 27.68 -5.85
C ASP A 42 -7.56 27.62 -7.21
N LEU A 43 -6.48 26.82 -7.33
CA LEU A 43 -5.76 26.63 -8.58
C LEU A 43 -6.18 25.35 -9.31
N SER A 44 -6.27 24.21 -8.60
CA SER A 44 -6.62 22.93 -9.20
C SER A 44 -8.11 22.77 -9.52
N ARG A 45 -8.97 23.56 -8.86
CA ARG A 45 -10.44 23.44 -8.87
C ARG A 45 -10.98 22.14 -8.26
N VAL A 46 -10.13 21.32 -7.64
CA VAL A 46 -10.54 20.05 -7.03
C VAL A 46 -11.06 20.31 -5.62
N ASP A 47 -12.37 20.47 -5.49
CA ASP A 47 -13.05 20.79 -4.23
C ASP A 47 -14.20 19.83 -3.86
N SER A 48 -14.39 18.76 -4.63
CA SER A 48 -15.41 17.72 -4.41
C SER A 48 -14.89 16.33 -4.82
N GLY A 49 -15.59 15.28 -4.39
CA GLY A 49 -15.29 13.90 -4.74
C GLY A 49 -15.48 13.61 -6.23
N GLU A 50 -16.50 14.19 -6.85
CA GLU A 50 -16.71 14.13 -8.30
C GLU A 50 -15.52 14.73 -9.07
N VAL A 51 -15.15 15.98 -8.75
CA VAL A 51 -14.05 16.68 -9.45
C VAL A 51 -12.69 16.04 -9.14
N LEU A 52 -12.50 15.47 -7.95
CA LEU A 52 -11.32 14.68 -7.64
C LEU A 52 -11.19 13.45 -8.54
N PHE A 53 -12.30 12.77 -8.83
CA PHE A 53 -12.25 11.60 -9.70
C PHE A 53 -11.92 11.98 -11.15
N ASP A 54 -12.45 13.11 -11.64
CA ASP A 54 -12.05 13.66 -12.95
C ASP A 54 -10.55 13.98 -12.98
N ALA A 55 -10.02 14.62 -11.93
CA ALA A 55 -8.59 14.88 -11.81
C ALA A 55 -7.73 13.60 -11.76
N ILE A 56 -8.25 12.51 -11.16
CA ILE A 56 -7.61 11.19 -11.19
C ILE A 56 -7.56 10.65 -12.63
N LEU A 57 -8.63 10.79 -13.41
CA LEU A 57 -8.65 10.35 -14.80
C LEU A 57 -7.65 11.13 -15.66
N ASP A 58 -7.59 12.45 -15.51
CA ASP A 58 -6.63 13.32 -16.21
C ASP A 58 -5.17 13.00 -15.86
N LEU A 59 -4.90 12.73 -14.56
CA LEU A 59 -3.60 12.29 -14.09
C LEU A 59 -3.22 10.93 -14.69
N ARG A 60 -4.15 9.97 -14.69
CA ARG A 60 -3.95 8.63 -15.29
C ARG A 60 -3.65 8.74 -16.77
N GLU A 61 -4.39 9.55 -17.52
CA GLU A 61 -4.09 9.82 -18.93
C GLU A 61 -2.67 10.37 -19.09
N SER A 62 -2.28 11.33 -18.24
CA SER A 62 -0.96 11.97 -18.27
C SER A 62 0.21 11.02 -17.99
N VAL A 63 -0.03 9.91 -17.29
CA VAL A 63 0.97 8.84 -17.05
C VAL A 63 0.82 7.64 -17.99
N GLY A 64 -0.02 7.73 -19.01
CA GLY A 64 -0.19 6.68 -20.02
C GLY A 64 -1.15 5.56 -19.63
N LEU A 65 -2.01 5.77 -18.63
CA LEU A 65 -2.96 4.79 -18.11
C LEU A 65 -4.40 5.00 -18.61
N ALA A 66 -4.61 5.74 -19.71
CA ALA A 66 -5.94 5.99 -20.28
C ALA A 66 -6.67 4.70 -20.70
N GLY A 67 -5.93 3.68 -21.14
CA GLY A 67 -6.48 2.38 -21.53
C GLY A 67 -6.62 1.38 -20.38
N ASP A 68 -6.07 1.70 -19.20
CA ASP A 68 -6.15 0.82 -18.03
C ASP A 68 -7.50 1.03 -17.33
N PRO A 69 -8.35 -0.01 -17.22
CA PRO A 69 -9.68 0.15 -16.68
C PRO A 69 -9.64 0.42 -15.17
N LEU A 70 -10.56 1.27 -14.71
CA LEU A 70 -10.94 1.42 -13.31
C LEU A 70 -12.25 0.69 -13.05
N ALA A 71 -12.51 0.34 -11.79
CA ALA A 71 -13.80 -0.18 -11.36
C ALA A 71 -14.93 0.80 -11.76
N TRP A 72 -15.97 0.28 -12.43
CA TRP A 72 -16.99 1.11 -13.10
C TRP A 72 -17.77 2.07 -12.18
N ARG A 73 -17.83 1.80 -10.87
CA ARG A 73 -18.48 2.66 -9.86
C ARG A 73 -17.51 3.50 -9.04
N ALA A 74 -16.22 3.52 -9.40
CA ALA A 74 -15.25 4.25 -8.61
C ALA A 74 -15.63 5.73 -8.51
N ALA A 75 -16.00 6.37 -9.63
CA ALA A 75 -16.50 7.75 -9.66
C ALA A 75 -17.64 7.99 -8.65
N GLU A 76 -18.70 7.17 -8.72
CA GLU A 76 -19.84 7.24 -7.79
C GLU A 76 -19.41 7.08 -6.33
N GLY A 77 -18.44 6.19 -6.06
CA GLY A 77 -17.93 5.93 -4.72
C GLY A 77 -17.13 7.09 -4.13
N TYR A 78 -16.28 7.74 -4.93
CA TYR A 78 -15.54 8.92 -4.51
C TYR A 78 -16.50 10.08 -4.21
N ALA A 79 -17.41 10.37 -5.13
CA ALA A 79 -18.43 11.42 -4.95
C ALA A 79 -19.28 11.15 -3.70
N LEU A 80 -19.85 9.95 -3.57
CA LEU A 80 -20.66 9.57 -2.41
C LEU A 80 -19.90 9.77 -1.09
N PHE A 81 -18.64 9.35 -1.02
CA PHE A 81 -17.88 9.48 0.22
C PHE A 81 -17.61 10.94 0.59
N PHE A 82 -17.03 11.71 -0.34
CA PHE A 82 -16.53 13.06 -0.05
C PHE A 82 -17.62 14.13 -0.09
N ASP A 83 -18.69 13.92 -0.85
CA ASP A 83 -19.72 14.93 -1.09
C ASP A 83 -20.97 14.70 -0.23
N GLU A 84 -21.25 13.44 0.15
CA GLU A 84 -22.46 13.08 0.91
C GLU A 84 -22.19 12.50 2.30
N LEU A 85 -21.23 11.57 2.46
CA LEU A 85 -21.07 10.81 3.71
C LEU A 85 -20.27 11.55 4.79
N ILE A 86 -19.26 12.32 4.41
CA ILE A 86 -18.51 13.15 5.36
C ILE A 86 -19.14 14.54 5.49
N SER A 87 -18.94 15.20 6.63
CA SER A 87 -19.48 16.54 6.83
C SER A 87 -18.87 17.53 5.82
N ARG A 88 -19.63 18.54 5.39
CA ARG A 88 -19.11 19.60 4.50
C ARG A 88 -17.85 20.27 5.03
N MET A 89 -17.72 20.40 6.35
CA MET A 89 -16.54 20.96 6.98
C MET A 89 -15.32 20.04 6.82
N ASN A 90 -15.49 18.74 7.08
CA ASN A 90 -14.42 17.76 6.90
C ASN A 90 -14.02 17.63 5.41
N SER A 91 -15.00 17.66 4.50
CA SER A 91 -14.75 17.65 3.06
C SER A 91 -13.92 18.88 2.62
N ARG A 92 -14.26 20.08 3.11
CA ARG A 92 -13.47 21.29 2.84
C ARG A 92 -12.04 21.20 3.37
N VAL A 93 -11.84 20.68 4.58
CA VAL A 93 -10.50 20.44 5.14
C VAL A 93 -9.75 19.44 4.29
N TRP A 94 -10.42 18.38 3.82
CA TRP A 94 -9.82 17.37 2.98
C TRP A 94 -9.27 17.94 1.67
N PHE A 95 -10.09 18.70 0.95
CA PHE A 95 -9.68 19.31 -0.32
C PHE A 95 -8.75 20.50 -0.15
N GLY A 96 -8.85 21.24 0.96
CA GLY A 96 -8.01 22.40 1.25
C GLY A 96 -6.64 22.06 1.83
N GLU A 97 -6.51 20.94 2.54
CA GLU A 97 -5.28 20.60 3.29
C GLU A 97 -4.72 19.24 2.90
N VAL A 98 -5.55 18.18 2.88
CA VAL A 98 -5.07 16.81 2.71
C VAL A 98 -4.71 16.49 1.25
N ILE A 99 -5.59 16.79 0.28
CA ILE A 99 -5.28 16.59 -1.14
C ILE A 99 -4.00 17.36 -1.56
N PRO A 100 -3.82 18.64 -1.17
CA PRO A 100 -2.57 19.36 -1.45
C PRO A 100 -1.35 18.74 -0.77
N ALA A 101 -1.47 18.25 0.47
CA ALA A 101 -0.38 17.56 1.16
C ALA A 101 0.02 16.25 0.46
N LEU A 102 -0.96 15.44 0.02
CA LEU A 102 -0.70 14.23 -0.75
C LEU A 102 -0.06 14.54 -2.11
N ALA A 103 -0.50 15.60 -2.80
CA ALA A 103 0.11 16.03 -4.05
C ALA A 103 1.57 16.49 -3.84
N ASN A 104 1.86 17.25 -2.79
CA ASN A 104 3.24 17.61 -2.40
C ASN A 104 4.10 16.38 -2.10
N LEU A 105 3.54 15.37 -1.46
CA LEU A 105 4.22 14.09 -1.23
C LEU A 105 4.53 13.37 -2.54
N LEU A 106 3.57 13.33 -3.47
CA LEU A 106 3.78 12.74 -4.80
C LEU A 106 4.83 13.50 -5.63
N LEU A 107 4.90 14.83 -5.53
CA LEU A 107 5.96 15.62 -6.16
C LEU A 107 7.38 15.21 -5.67
N ARG A 108 7.48 14.72 -4.44
CA ARG A 108 8.72 14.21 -3.83
C ARG A 108 8.97 12.72 -4.11
N LEU A 109 8.00 11.98 -4.66
CA LEU A 109 8.14 10.54 -4.92
C LEU A 109 9.41 10.17 -5.69
N PRO A 110 9.80 10.88 -6.78
CA PRO A 110 11.01 10.51 -7.52
C PRO A 110 12.27 10.61 -6.67
N SER A 111 12.45 11.69 -5.91
CA SER A 111 13.62 11.86 -5.04
C SER A 111 13.59 10.93 -3.83
N LEU A 112 12.41 10.59 -3.31
CA LEU A 112 12.23 9.58 -2.26
C LEU A 112 12.68 8.19 -2.74
N LEU A 113 12.32 7.81 -3.97
CA LEU A 113 12.76 6.54 -4.58
C LEU A 113 14.28 6.56 -4.83
N GLU A 114 14.81 7.63 -5.41
CA GLU A 114 16.25 7.76 -5.67
C GLU A 114 17.07 7.66 -4.38
N ALA A 115 16.67 8.38 -3.32
CA ALA A 115 17.29 8.31 -2.00
C ALA A 115 17.17 6.91 -1.38
N HIS A 116 15.98 6.30 -1.47
CA HIS A 116 15.74 4.94 -0.98
C HIS A 116 16.71 3.93 -1.58
N TYR A 117 16.87 3.95 -2.91
CA TYR A 117 17.82 3.06 -3.55
C TYR A 117 19.26 3.43 -3.21
N HIS A 118 19.64 4.71 -3.20
CA HIS A 118 20.98 5.13 -2.78
C HIS A 118 21.35 4.64 -1.38
N ASP A 119 20.44 4.73 -0.40
CA ASP A 119 20.70 4.30 0.98
C ASP A 119 20.72 2.77 1.14
N SER A 120 19.97 2.05 0.31
CA SER A 120 19.97 0.58 0.28
C SER A 120 21.33 -0.01 -0.15
N ASP A 121 22.21 0.79 -0.77
CA ASP A 121 23.57 0.39 -1.16
C ASP A 121 24.55 0.31 0.03
N GLY A 122 24.24 0.96 1.16
CA GLY A 122 25.22 1.22 2.22
C GLY A 122 25.20 0.29 3.44
N ASN A 123 24.08 -0.36 3.75
CA ASN A 123 23.82 -0.74 5.16
C ASN A 123 23.36 -2.17 5.49
N VAL A 124 23.23 -3.12 4.56
CA VAL A 124 22.90 -4.52 4.94
C VAL A 124 23.63 -5.48 3.99
N GLY A 125 24.44 -6.38 4.55
CA GLY A 125 25.35 -7.26 3.80
C GLY A 125 24.68 -8.03 2.66
N GLU A 126 25.36 -8.07 1.50
CA GLU A 126 25.12 -8.87 0.27
C GLU A 126 23.68 -8.96 -0.29
N GLY A 127 22.67 -8.36 0.36
CA GLY A 127 21.26 -8.56 0.06
C GLY A 127 20.60 -7.35 -0.59
N LYS A 128 19.92 -7.61 -1.71
CA LYS A 128 18.85 -6.78 -2.27
C LYS A 128 17.89 -6.37 -1.15
N SER A 129 17.94 -5.11 -0.69
CA SER A 129 17.09 -4.58 0.40
C SER A 129 16.19 -3.43 -0.07
N GLY A 130 16.38 -2.99 -1.31
CA GLY A 130 15.58 -1.97 -1.97
C GLY A 130 14.19 -2.46 -2.34
N LEU A 131 13.32 -1.52 -2.73
CA LEU A 131 11.96 -1.79 -3.15
C LEU A 131 12.02 -2.61 -4.45
N ARG A 132 11.37 -3.76 -4.50
CA ARG A 132 11.42 -4.69 -5.64
C ARG A 132 10.14 -5.50 -5.71
N ILE A 133 10.04 -6.48 -6.60
CA ILE A 133 9.05 -7.55 -6.46
C ILE A 133 9.76 -8.74 -5.78
N MET A 134 9.18 -9.35 -4.74
CA MET A 134 9.71 -10.64 -4.25
C MET A 134 8.82 -11.79 -4.77
N TYR A 135 9.35 -12.51 -5.76
CA TYR A 135 8.59 -13.55 -6.45
C TYR A 135 8.37 -14.80 -5.59
N GLN A 136 7.48 -15.67 -6.05
CA GLN A 136 7.25 -16.95 -5.40
C GLN A 136 8.55 -17.76 -5.30
N GLN A 137 8.76 -18.39 -4.14
CA GLN A 137 9.98 -19.15 -3.82
C GLN A 137 11.29 -18.34 -3.75
N GLU A 138 11.23 -17.00 -3.82
CA GLU A 138 12.41 -16.15 -3.61
C GLU A 138 12.36 -15.54 -2.21
N PRO A 139 13.27 -15.93 -1.28
CA PRO A 139 13.34 -15.27 0.01
C PRO A 139 13.90 -13.85 -0.14
N GLY A 140 13.48 -12.96 0.75
CA GLY A 140 14.02 -11.60 0.72
C GLY A 140 13.44 -10.71 1.81
N ILE A 141 14.08 -9.57 1.97
CA ILE A 141 13.65 -8.50 2.87
C ILE A 141 13.74 -7.16 2.15
N VAL A 142 12.78 -6.29 2.42
CA VAL A 142 12.73 -4.91 1.95
C VAL A 142 12.56 -4.02 3.16
N PHE A 143 13.34 -2.94 3.26
CA PHE A 143 13.19 -1.92 4.30
C PHE A 143 12.71 -0.62 3.67
N LEU A 144 11.57 -0.09 4.08
CA LEU A 144 11.03 1.15 3.53
C LEU A 144 10.87 2.18 4.61
N ASN A 145 11.27 3.42 4.32
CA ASN A 145 10.91 4.54 5.18
C ASN A 145 9.39 4.78 5.11
N GLN A 146 8.80 5.26 6.20
CA GLN A 146 7.35 5.47 6.29
C GLN A 146 6.86 6.58 5.34
N GLU A 147 7.73 7.49 4.94
CA GLU A 147 7.40 8.55 3.98
C GLU A 147 7.26 8.01 2.54
N LEU A 148 8.12 7.11 2.08
CA LEU A 148 7.98 6.43 0.78
C LEU A 148 6.74 5.53 0.78
N ILE A 149 6.48 4.83 1.89
CA ILE A 149 5.25 4.08 2.11
C ILE A 149 4.03 4.99 1.91
N ALA A 150 4.02 6.17 2.53
CA ALA A 150 2.95 7.14 2.38
C ALA A 150 2.80 7.63 0.94
N ALA A 151 3.91 7.86 0.23
CA ALA A 151 3.88 8.29 -1.17
C ALA A 151 3.33 7.19 -2.10
N LEU A 152 3.71 5.93 -1.88
CA LEU A 152 3.17 4.78 -2.61
C LEU A 152 1.67 4.59 -2.33
N LEU A 153 1.22 4.77 -1.08
CA LEU A 153 -0.19 4.75 -0.73
C LEU A 153 -0.96 5.92 -1.36
N ALA A 154 -0.36 7.10 -1.47
CA ALA A 154 -0.96 8.21 -2.20
C ALA A 154 -1.10 7.86 -3.69
N CYS A 155 -0.11 7.22 -4.33
CA CYS A 155 -0.27 6.70 -5.68
C CYS A 155 -1.46 5.73 -5.81
N ALA A 156 -1.66 4.85 -4.83
CA ALA A 156 -2.80 3.93 -4.81
C ALA A 156 -4.15 4.66 -4.70
N PHE A 157 -4.21 5.72 -3.88
CA PHE A 157 -5.39 6.58 -3.73
C PHE A 157 -5.73 7.37 -4.99
N PHE A 158 -4.73 7.90 -5.68
CA PHE A 158 -4.91 8.55 -6.99
C PHE A 158 -4.99 7.54 -8.15
N CYS A 159 -5.03 6.24 -7.84
CA CYS A 159 -5.08 5.15 -8.81
C CYS A 159 -3.99 5.26 -9.89
N LEU A 160 -2.74 5.52 -9.52
CA LEU A 160 -1.64 5.78 -10.46
C LEU A 160 -0.82 4.53 -10.80
N PHE A 161 -1.14 3.36 -10.24
CA PHE A 161 -0.45 2.13 -10.60
C PHE A 161 -1.06 1.51 -11.86
N PRO A 162 -0.26 1.05 -12.83
CA PRO A 162 -0.73 0.22 -13.94
C PRO A 162 -1.41 -1.05 -13.40
N ALA A 163 -2.57 -1.40 -13.94
CA ALA A 163 -3.38 -2.54 -13.48
C ALA A 163 -3.42 -3.68 -14.50
N SER A 164 -3.34 -3.37 -15.80
CA SER A 164 -3.59 -4.34 -16.89
C SER A 164 -2.59 -5.50 -16.90
N THR A 165 -1.32 -5.25 -16.59
CA THR A 165 -0.24 -6.26 -16.62
C THR A 165 -0.06 -7.00 -15.29
N ARG A 166 -0.76 -6.59 -14.22
CA ARG A 166 -0.56 -7.17 -12.88
C ARG A 166 -1.10 -8.60 -12.78
N GLY A 167 -2.25 -8.86 -13.39
CA GLY A 167 -2.88 -10.19 -13.37
C GLY A 167 -2.01 -11.27 -14.00
N GLU A 168 -1.35 -10.95 -15.13
CA GLU A 168 -0.42 -11.87 -15.81
C GLU A 168 0.80 -12.24 -14.94
N ASN A 169 1.20 -11.32 -14.05
CA ASN A 169 2.33 -11.50 -13.14
C ASN A 169 1.91 -11.99 -11.75
N TYR A 170 0.64 -12.42 -11.58
CA TYR A 170 0.06 -12.84 -10.31
C TYR A 170 0.20 -11.77 -9.21
N LEU A 171 0.27 -10.50 -9.61
CA LEU A 171 0.37 -9.38 -8.70
C LEU A 171 -1.04 -8.92 -8.30
N PRO A 172 -1.28 -8.68 -7.01
CA PRO A 172 -2.59 -8.26 -6.51
C PRO A 172 -2.90 -6.80 -6.89
N THR A 173 -4.18 -6.46 -6.88
CA THR A 173 -4.67 -5.09 -7.11
C THR A 173 -4.14 -4.15 -6.03
N ILE A 174 -3.77 -2.93 -6.42
CA ILE A 174 -3.17 -1.95 -5.52
C ILE A 174 -3.92 -0.62 -5.47
N ASN A 175 -4.57 -0.22 -6.56
CA ASN A 175 -5.36 1.01 -6.62
C ASN A 175 -6.62 0.90 -5.74
N PHE A 176 -7.10 2.03 -5.25
CA PHE A 176 -8.27 2.07 -4.35
C PHE A 176 -9.61 2.21 -5.09
N ASP A 177 -9.61 2.12 -6.41
CA ASP A 177 -10.81 2.21 -7.24
C ASP A 177 -11.87 1.18 -6.84
N TYR A 178 -11.49 -0.07 -6.58
CA TYR A 178 -12.43 -1.08 -6.08
C TYR A 178 -12.91 -0.83 -4.64
N LEU A 179 -12.11 -0.16 -3.81
CA LEU A 179 -12.46 0.21 -2.45
C LEU A 179 -13.61 1.23 -2.49
N PHE A 180 -13.49 2.26 -3.31
CA PHE A 180 -14.54 3.26 -3.50
C PHE A 180 -15.72 2.73 -4.30
N ALA A 181 -15.51 1.95 -5.37
CA ALA A 181 -16.60 1.36 -6.16
C ALA A 181 -17.50 0.39 -5.35
N SER A 182 -16.95 -0.18 -4.27
CA SER A 182 -17.69 -1.04 -3.35
C SER A 182 -18.54 -0.25 -2.34
N LEU A 183 -18.38 1.07 -2.26
CA LEU A 183 -19.23 1.95 -1.47
C LEU A 183 -20.57 2.13 -2.18
N HIS A 184 -21.66 1.79 -1.51
CA HIS A 184 -23.02 1.95 -2.03
C HIS A 184 -23.95 2.20 -0.85
N PRO A 185 -24.98 3.06 -1.02
CA PRO A 185 -25.99 3.31 0.02
C PRO A 185 -26.70 2.06 0.56
N ASN A 186 -26.72 0.96 -0.21
CA ASN A 186 -27.42 -0.28 0.11
C ASN A 186 -26.47 -1.39 0.62
N PHE A 187 -25.15 -1.13 0.67
CA PHE A 187 -24.15 -2.10 1.12
C PHE A 187 -23.61 -1.77 2.52
N LYS A 188 -22.90 -2.75 3.10
CA LYS A 188 -22.52 -2.83 4.52
C LYS A 188 -21.75 -1.60 5.02
N GLN A 189 -22.10 -1.10 6.22
CA GLN A 189 -21.38 -0.05 6.98
C GLN A 189 -19.85 -0.27 7.05
N ASN A 190 -19.38 -1.52 6.98
CA ASN A 190 -17.96 -1.85 7.05
C ASN A 190 -17.13 -1.19 5.94
N GLN A 191 -17.69 -1.00 4.74
CA GLN A 191 -16.93 -0.40 3.63
C GLN A 191 -16.66 1.09 3.87
N GLU A 192 -17.66 1.81 4.35
CA GLU A 192 -17.51 3.21 4.77
C GLU A 192 -16.45 3.34 5.88
N GLN A 193 -16.44 2.43 6.86
CA GLN A 193 -15.43 2.45 7.92
C GLN A 193 -14.01 2.20 7.39
N LYS A 194 -13.82 1.36 6.35
CA LYS A 194 -12.52 1.21 5.69
C LYS A 194 -12.03 2.53 5.10
N ILE A 195 -12.91 3.20 4.34
CA ILE A 195 -12.57 4.46 3.68
C ILE A 195 -12.33 5.56 4.72
N LYS A 196 -13.15 5.64 5.77
CA LYS A 196 -12.92 6.55 6.91
C LYS A 196 -11.56 6.31 7.57
N CYS A 197 -11.15 5.06 7.72
CA CYS A 197 -9.88 4.80 8.36
C CYS A 197 -8.67 5.10 7.47
N LEU A 198 -8.79 4.81 6.17
CA LEU A 198 -7.79 5.20 5.18
C LEU A 198 -7.68 6.73 5.08
N THR A 199 -8.81 7.43 5.05
CA THR A 199 -8.79 8.89 4.97
C THR A 199 -8.18 9.49 6.23
N HIS A 200 -8.58 9.02 7.42
CA HIS A 200 -7.93 9.42 8.67
C HIS A 200 -6.41 9.17 8.67
N TYR A 201 -5.91 8.08 8.08
CA TYR A 201 -4.46 7.88 7.91
C TYR A 201 -3.80 9.02 7.14
N PHE A 202 -4.37 9.40 5.99
CA PHE A 202 -3.86 10.51 5.19
C PHE A 202 -3.97 11.87 5.90
N GLU A 203 -5.00 12.12 6.74
CA GLU A 203 -5.03 13.30 7.63
C GLU A 203 -3.83 13.30 8.57
N ARG A 204 -3.57 12.16 9.21
CA ARG A 204 -2.50 12.02 10.21
C ARG A 204 -1.12 12.25 9.60
N ILE A 205 -0.83 11.69 8.42
CA ILE A 205 0.48 11.89 7.78
C ILE A 205 0.63 13.29 7.18
N SER A 206 -0.47 13.94 6.78
CA SER A 206 -0.46 15.33 6.32
C SER A 206 -0.17 16.31 7.47
N LEU A 207 -0.62 16.00 8.68
CA LEU A 207 -0.32 16.78 9.89
C LEU A 207 1.09 16.51 10.42
N SER A 208 1.53 15.26 10.42
CA SER A 208 2.82 14.84 10.97
C SER A 208 3.32 13.58 10.27
N MET A 209 4.20 13.76 9.30
CA MET A 209 4.80 12.66 8.55
C MET A 209 5.63 11.76 9.49
N PRO A 210 5.33 10.45 9.57
CA PRO A 210 6.16 9.52 10.33
C PRO A 210 7.53 9.28 9.65
N THR A 211 8.59 9.16 10.44
CA THR A 211 9.99 9.07 9.97
C THR A 211 10.67 7.72 10.24
N GLY A 212 9.92 6.73 10.71
CA GLY A 212 10.44 5.39 10.99
C GLY A 212 10.63 4.56 9.73
N PHE A 213 11.05 3.31 9.94
CA PHE A 213 11.20 2.30 8.89
C PHE A 213 10.28 1.11 9.17
N VAL A 214 9.83 0.47 8.10
CA VAL A 214 9.06 -0.78 8.13
C VAL A 214 9.79 -1.79 7.26
N SER A 215 10.01 -2.99 7.79
CA SER A 215 10.54 -4.10 7.01
C SER A 215 9.43 -5.06 6.58
N PHE A 216 9.57 -5.59 5.37
CA PHE A 216 8.74 -6.66 4.84
C PHE A 216 9.65 -7.82 4.45
N GLU A 217 9.39 -9.00 5.00
CA GLU A 217 10.25 -10.17 4.80
C GLU A 217 9.43 -11.34 4.24
N ARG A 218 9.86 -11.87 3.09
CA ARG A 218 9.38 -13.12 2.53
C ARG A 218 10.30 -14.25 2.97
N LYS A 219 9.80 -15.14 3.84
CA LYS A 219 10.52 -16.35 4.26
C LYS A 219 10.11 -17.53 3.40
N VAL A 220 11.09 -18.21 2.81
CA VAL A 220 10.89 -19.44 2.04
C VAL A 220 11.60 -20.57 2.79
N ILE A 221 10.86 -21.64 3.08
CA ILE A 221 11.40 -22.84 3.70
C ILE A 221 11.81 -23.78 2.57
N PRO A 222 13.12 -24.05 2.36
CA PRO A 222 13.59 -24.88 1.26
C PRO A 222 13.14 -26.34 1.46
N PHE A 223 12.86 -27.03 0.35
CA PHE A 223 12.57 -28.46 0.36
C PHE A 223 13.81 -29.30 0.66
N GLU A 224 14.96 -28.88 0.14
CA GLU A 224 16.22 -29.61 0.32
C GLU A 224 16.79 -29.38 1.72
N GLN A 225 17.24 -30.47 2.33
CA GLN A 225 17.92 -30.42 3.62
C GLN A 225 19.27 -29.74 3.45
N SER A 226 19.47 -28.61 4.13
CA SER A 226 20.78 -28.00 4.28
C SER A 226 21.19 -28.07 5.75
N SER A 227 22.48 -28.26 6.01
CA SER A 227 23.04 -28.28 7.37
C SER A 227 22.98 -26.92 8.07
N PHE A 228 22.58 -25.85 7.37
CA PHE A 228 22.62 -24.46 7.84
C PHE A 228 21.26 -23.77 7.83
N SER A 229 20.18 -24.44 7.40
CA SER A 229 18.84 -23.85 7.31
C SER A 229 17.74 -24.83 7.73
N ILE A 230 16.63 -24.29 8.20
CA ILE A 230 15.42 -25.06 8.48
C ILE A 230 14.83 -25.48 7.14
N SER A 231 14.83 -26.79 6.85
CA SER A 231 14.18 -27.35 5.67
C SER A 231 12.73 -27.73 5.94
N TYR A 232 11.96 -27.95 4.88
CA TYR A 232 10.58 -28.37 4.99
C TYR A 232 10.50 -29.70 5.76
N PRO A 233 9.79 -29.76 6.90
CA PRO A 233 9.80 -30.95 7.74
C PRO A 233 8.92 -32.04 7.12
N GLU A 234 9.52 -33.19 6.83
CA GLU A 234 8.79 -34.36 6.35
C GLU A 234 7.84 -34.93 7.42
N ALA A 235 6.76 -35.60 7.00
CA ALA A 235 5.80 -36.22 7.91
C ALA A 235 6.45 -37.21 8.89
N VAL A 236 7.54 -37.87 8.49
CA VAL A 236 8.30 -38.79 9.34
C VAL A 236 8.99 -38.06 10.49
N LEU A 237 9.47 -36.82 10.26
CA LEU A 237 10.11 -35.99 11.27
C LEU A 237 9.10 -35.59 12.35
N TRP A 238 7.91 -35.12 11.95
CA TRP A 238 6.83 -34.80 12.89
C TRP A 238 6.41 -36.01 13.73
N ARG A 239 6.26 -37.19 13.10
CA ARG A 239 5.86 -38.42 13.79
C ARG A 239 6.88 -38.89 14.84
N LYS A 240 8.17 -38.62 14.61
CA LYS A 240 9.27 -39.03 15.51
C LYS A 240 9.65 -37.94 16.52
N SER A 241 9.06 -36.75 16.41
CA SER A 241 9.38 -35.64 17.30
C SER A 241 9.04 -35.99 18.75
N THR A 242 10.01 -35.82 19.64
CA THR A 242 9.88 -35.99 21.09
C THR A 242 10.03 -34.65 21.83
N VAL A 243 10.07 -33.55 21.08
CA VAL A 243 10.21 -32.19 21.63
C VAL A 243 9.00 -31.91 22.53
N PRO A 244 9.20 -31.50 23.79
CA PRO A 244 8.10 -31.21 24.70
C PRO A 244 7.28 -30.02 24.20
N LEU A 245 5.98 -30.02 24.53
CA LEU A 245 5.10 -28.91 24.19
C LEU A 245 5.54 -27.64 24.94
N CYS A 246 5.51 -26.50 24.23
CA CYS A 246 5.77 -25.21 24.83
C CYS A 246 4.64 -24.81 25.79
N PRO A 247 4.93 -24.01 26.84
CA PRO A 247 3.90 -23.40 27.66
C PRO A 247 2.95 -22.56 26.79
N PHE A 248 1.64 -22.66 27.03
CA PHE A 248 0.65 -21.84 26.35
C PHE A 248 -0.35 -21.25 27.34
N LYS A 249 -0.93 -20.11 26.98
CA LYS A 249 -2.01 -19.45 27.71
C LYS A 249 -3.19 -19.29 26.75
N ALA A 250 -4.38 -19.64 27.21
CA ALA A 250 -5.62 -19.44 26.47
C ALA A 250 -6.46 -18.38 27.18
N PHE A 251 -6.97 -17.43 26.41
CA PHE A 251 -7.87 -16.38 26.88
C PHE A 251 -9.19 -16.53 26.14
N SER A 252 -10.32 -16.45 26.86
CA SER A 252 -11.66 -16.53 26.29
C SER A 252 -12.21 -15.18 25.80
N SER A 253 -11.44 -14.11 26.00
CA SER A 253 -11.80 -12.74 25.64
C SER A 253 -10.55 -11.91 25.31
N GLY A 254 -10.74 -10.83 24.55
CA GLY A 254 -9.66 -9.99 24.02
C GLY A 254 -9.37 -10.31 22.56
N LEU A 255 -8.64 -9.43 21.90
CA LEU A 255 -8.16 -9.57 20.53
C LEU A 255 -6.64 -9.76 20.51
N ILE A 256 -6.10 -10.20 19.37
CA ILE A 256 -4.64 -10.44 19.21
C ILE A 256 -3.86 -9.13 19.47
N GLU A 257 -4.37 -8.00 18.97
CA GLU A 257 -3.76 -6.68 19.13
C GLU A 257 -3.87 -6.08 20.54
N ASP A 258 -4.71 -6.66 21.41
CA ASP A 258 -4.85 -6.20 22.79
C ASP A 258 -3.71 -6.70 23.69
N GLN A 259 -2.82 -7.55 23.13
CA GLN A 259 -1.74 -8.15 23.88
C GLN A 259 -0.69 -7.12 24.28
N LYS A 260 -0.31 -7.12 25.55
CA LYS A 260 0.60 -6.13 26.14
C LYS A 260 2.07 -6.56 26.18
N TYR A 261 2.35 -7.80 25.79
CA TYR A 261 3.71 -8.34 25.71
C TYR A 261 4.25 -8.16 24.29
N ASP A 262 5.57 -8.01 24.16
CA ASP A 262 6.27 -8.07 22.88
C ASP A 262 6.16 -9.50 22.32
N ALA A 263 5.02 -9.80 21.71
CA ALA A 263 4.69 -11.07 21.10
C ALA A 263 4.61 -10.93 19.58
N LEU A 264 4.93 -12.00 18.87
CA LEU A 264 4.65 -12.08 17.45
C LEU A 264 3.12 -12.21 17.26
N GLU A 265 2.50 -11.15 16.75
CA GLU A 265 1.08 -11.13 16.39
C GLU A 265 0.86 -11.90 15.08
N VAL A 266 -0.06 -12.86 15.10
CA VAL A 266 -0.37 -13.70 13.94
C VAL A 266 -1.49 -13.05 13.13
N ASP A 267 -1.27 -12.88 11.83
CA ASP A 267 -2.33 -12.55 10.87
C ASP A 267 -2.91 -13.83 10.24
N PHE A 268 -4.23 -13.91 10.18
CA PHE A 268 -4.93 -15.00 9.51
C PHE A 268 -5.07 -14.66 8.01
N ALA A 269 -3.93 -14.70 7.33
CA ALA A 269 -3.76 -14.23 5.97
C ALA A 269 -4.43 -15.12 4.90
N ASN A 270 -4.71 -14.52 3.75
CA ASN A 270 -5.02 -15.23 2.51
C ASN A 270 -3.72 -15.54 1.74
N GLU A 271 -3.77 -16.45 0.76
CA GLU A 271 -2.61 -16.78 -0.08
C GLU A 271 -2.05 -15.56 -0.82
N TYR A 272 -2.95 -14.65 -1.21
CA TYR A 272 -2.61 -13.28 -1.50
C TYR A 272 -2.72 -12.53 -0.18
N LEU A 273 -1.61 -11.91 0.26
CA LEU A 273 -1.62 -10.98 1.41
C LEU A 273 -2.75 -9.97 1.22
N GLY A 274 -3.26 -9.26 2.22
CA GLY A 274 -4.36 -8.30 1.95
C GLY A 274 -5.75 -8.89 1.69
N GLY A 275 -5.85 -10.07 1.08
CA GLY A 275 -7.10 -10.67 0.63
C GLY A 275 -8.05 -9.65 -0.01
N GLY A 276 -9.27 -9.56 0.52
CA GLY A 276 -10.28 -8.62 0.05
C GLY A 276 -10.25 -7.23 0.70
N ALA A 277 -9.15 -6.77 1.29
CA ALA A 277 -9.11 -5.51 2.03
C ALA A 277 -9.44 -4.28 1.17
N LEU A 278 -8.87 -4.20 -0.03
CA LEU A 278 -9.20 -3.17 -1.04
C LEU A 278 -10.51 -3.42 -1.77
N HIS A 279 -11.21 -4.51 -1.44
CA HIS A 279 -12.50 -4.90 -2.00
C HIS A 279 -13.54 -5.04 -0.86
N ARG A 280 -14.40 -6.05 -0.93
CA ARG A 280 -15.50 -6.31 0.00
C ARG A 280 -15.13 -7.17 1.23
N GLY A 281 -13.90 -7.68 1.30
CA GLY A 281 -13.48 -8.62 2.36
C GLY A 281 -13.44 -7.96 3.74
N CYS A 282 -14.04 -8.59 4.75
CA CYS A 282 -14.08 -8.07 6.13
C CYS A 282 -14.35 -9.21 7.14
N VAL A 283 -13.42 -10.17 7.26
CA VAL A 283 -13.68 -11.47 7.92
C VAL A 283 -13.23 -11.54 9.39
N GLN A 284 -12.54 -10.52 9.92
CA GLN A 284 -12.06 -10.49 11.33
C GLN A 284 -12.09 -9.12 12.04
N ASN A 285 -12.83 -8.14 11.53
CA ASN A 285 -12.78 -6.78 12.09
C ASN A 285 -14.18 -6.27 12.48
N PRO A 286 -14.55 -6.23 13.77
CA PRO A 286 -15.63 -5.37 14.22
C PRO A 286 -15.23 -3.88 14.04
N PRO A 287 -16.20 -2.95 13.91
CA PRO A 287 -15.94 -1.52 13.65
C PRO A 287 -14.97 -0.85 14.63
N THR A 288 -14.90 -1.34 15.87
CA THR A 288 -13.98 -0.87 16.92
C THR A 288 -12.53 -1.32 16.72
N ALA A 289 -12.29 -2.44 16.04
CA ALA A 289 -10.94 -2.96 15.78
C ALA A 289 -10.20 -2.15 14.69
N MET A 290 -10.92 -1.41 13.85
CA MET A 290 -10.33 -0.49 12.87
C MET A 290 -9.62 0.72 13.50
N LYS A 291 -9.92 1.08 14.75
CA LYS A 291 -9.26 2.21 15.41
C LYS A 291 -7.79 1.94 15.75
N SER A 292 -7.39 0.68 15.89
CA SER A 292 -6.00 0.27 16.16
C SER A 292 -5.35 -0.43 14.95
N LYS A 293 -6.13 -1.17 14.15
CA LYS A 293 -5.60 -2.03 13.07
C LYS A 293 -5.30 -1.35 11.74
N SER A 294 -5.96 -0.26 11.39
CA SER A 294 -6.12 0.05 9.97
C SER A 294 -4.88 0.54 9.24
N VAL A 295 -3.91 1.16 9.91
CA VAL A 295 -2.71 1.66 9.23
C VAL A 295 -1.67 0.57 9.09
N ARG A 296 -1.41 -0.21 10.16
CA ARG A 296 -0.49 -1.36 10.07
C ARG A 296 -1.04 -2.41 9.11
N LEU A 297 -2.35 -2.63 9.11
CA LEU A 297 -3.01 -3.52 8.17
C LEU A 297 -2.99 -2.91 6.76
N LEU A 298 -3.48 -1.69 6.47
CA LEU A 298 -3.37 -1.13 5.10
C LEU A 298 -1.92 -1.04 4.62
N VAL A 299 -0.93 -0.72 5.45
CA VAL A 299 0.50 -0.76 5.08
C VAL A 299 0.95 -2.22 4.82
N ALA A 300 0.59 -3.17 5.68
CA ALA A 300 0.83 -4.60 5.49
C ALA A 300 -0.08 -5.28 4.44
N LEU A 301 -1.04 -4.55 3.86
CA LEU A 301 -1.96 -5.03 2.83
C LEU A 301 -1.93 -4.12 1.59
N SER A 302 -1.01 -3.14 1.50
CA SER A 302 -0.83 -2.24 0.34
C SER A 302 0.61 -2.21 -0.17
N ILE A 303 1.55 -2.73 0.62
CA ILE A 303 2.99 -2.61 0.38
C ILE A 303 3.69 -3.96 0.27
N PRO A 304 3.25 -5.06 0.93
CA PRO A 304 3.85 -6.37 0.66
C PRO A 304 3.35 -7.02 -0.64
N TRP A 305 2.95 -6.21 -1.61
CA TRP A 305 2.74 -6.63 -3.01
C TRP A 305 3.93 -6.28 -3.91
N MET A 306 4.89 -5.56 -3.33
CA MET A 306 6.26 -5.41 -3.80
C MET A 306 7.16 -6.43 -3.03
N VAL A 307 6.56 -7.56 -2.62
CA VAL A 307 7.06 -8.60 -1.70
C VAL A 307 6.28 -9.90 -1.98
#